data_AF-Q2C1Q0-F1
#
_entry.id   AF-Q2C1Q0-F1
#
_cell.length_a   1.000
_cell.length_b   1.000
_cell.length_c   1.000
_cell.angle_alpha   90.00
_cell.angle_beta   90.00
_cell.angle_gamma   90.00
#
_symmetry.space_group_name_H-M   'P 1'
#
loop_
_entity.id
_entity.type
_entity.pdbx_description
1 polymer ?
#
loop_
_entity_poly.entity_id
_entity_poly.type
_entity_poly.pdbx_seq_one_letter_code
_entity_poly.pdbx_strand_id
1 'polypeptide(L)'
;MSNAITEIQKSKCLLIFGYNAADSHPVVARHILKARANGAKIIVCDPRKIESARVADQWLGLKNGSNMALVNALAHVIIEENLYDKSYVENYTEGFTEFRKIVSGYAPEDLEGITGLKAADVRAAARTYANASEAMILWGMGVTQFGQATDVVRGLAGLALLTGNFGREGVGCGPVRGQNNVQGTCDMGMLPHQFPDYQSVEDPEIREKFEKAWGVKLSGTPGYRLTEVGHKADEGICKAFYVFGEDPAQTEADLAAMRETMRKLDLVIVQDIFMTQTAEFADIIFPATSWGEHEGVYSSADRGFQRFYKAVKPTGDVKPDWEIFSLLATKWVIQCRIIILKKFGMNFVNYVLIMLALLTKRWKVLKMFNGHVRQRIIQEHHSYSKAINLLRHQVKDS
;
A
#
# COMPACT_ATOMS: atom_id res chain seq x y z
N MET A 1 -9.16 -6.15 -1.45
CA MET A 1 -10.13 -7.23 -1.18
C MET A 1 -10.20 -8.16 -2.39
N SER A 2 -10.58 -9.44 -2.22
CA SER A 2 -10.79 -10.35 -3.37
C SER A 2 -12.06 -10.01 -4.17
N ASN A 3 -13.09 -9.53 -3.46
CA ASN A 3 -14.43 -9.21 -3.98
C ASN A 3 -14.79 -7.76 -3.67
N ALA A 4 -15.83 -7.23 -4.33
CA ALA A 4 -16.27 -5.85 -4.13
C ALA A 4 -16.93 -5.60 -2.76
N ILE A 5 -16.88 -4.36 -2.26
CA ILE A 5 -17.61 -3.95 -1.04
C ILE A 5 -19.11 -4.21 -1.19
N THR A 6 -19.65 -4.00 -2.39
CA THR A 6 -21.07 -4.20 -2.69
C THR A 6 -21.48 -5.67 -2.65
N GLU A 7 -20.55 -6.61 -2.75
CA GLU A 7 -20.83 -8.05 -2.67
C GLU A 7 -20.98 -8.56 -1.24
N ILE A 8 -20.54 -7.80 -0.22
CA ILE A 8 -20.75 -8.15 1.20
C ILE A 8 -22.23 -8.45 1.48
N GLN A 9 -23.14 -7.68 0.86
CA GLN A 9 -24.58 -7.84 1.07
C GLN A 9 -25.18 -9.12 0.45
N LYS A 10 -24.38 -9.86 -0.35
CA LYS A 10 -24.77 -11.10 -1.02
C LYS A 10 -24.33 -12.36 -0.26
N SER A 11 -23.37 -12.24 0.66
CA SER A 11 -22.90 -13.33 1.50
C SER A 11 -24.02 -13.89 2.39
N LYS A 12 -23.96 -15.19 2.69
CA LYS A 12 -24.83 -15.90 3.66
C LYS A 12 -24.17 -16.05 5.02
N CYS A 13 -22.85 -15.93 5.10
CA CYS A 13 -22.12 -15.81 6.35
C CYS A 13 -21.03 -14.73 6.24
N LEU A 14 -20.90 -13.90 7.26
CA LEU A 14 -19.78 -12.96 7.42
C LEU A 14 -18.96 -13.37 8.63
N LEU A 15 -17.68 -13.67 8.41
CA LEU A 15 -16.69 -13.85 9.47
C LEU A 15 -15.90 -12.55 9.62
N ILE A 16 -16.28 -11.73 10.60
CA ILE A 16 -15.64 -10.45 10.89
C ILE A 16 -14.54 -10.70 11.93
N PHE A 17 -13.27 -10.54 11.55
CA PHE A 17 -12.12 -10.90 12.37
C PHE A 17 -11.23 -9.68 12.64
N GLY A 18 -11.17 -9.22 13.89
CA GLY A 18 -10.34 -8.08 14.29
C GLY A 18 -10.67 -6.79 13.52
N TYR A 19 -11.96 -6.54 13.26
CA TYR A 19 -12.42 -5.44 12.41
C TYR A 19 -13.69 -4.78 12.95
N ASN A 20 -13.60 -3.47 13.19
CA ASN A 20 -14.73 -2.65 13.64
C ASN A 20 -15.24 -1.75 12.52
N ALA A 21 -16.06 -2.31 11.63
CA ALA A 21 -16.60 -1.59 10.49
C ALA A 21 -17.43 -0.35 10.87
N ALA A 22 -18.11 -0.39 12.03
CA ALA A 22 -19.01 0.69 12.42
C ALA A 22 -18.29 2.04 12.57
N ASP A 23 -17.09 2.02 13.15
CA ASP A 23 -16.28 3.22 13.36
C ASP A 23 -15.25 3.43 12.25
N SER A 24 -14.68 2.34 11.71
CA SER A 24 -13.62 2.44 10.69
C SER A 24 -14.18 2.73 9.29
N HIS A 25 -15.31 2.12 8.92
CA HIS A 25 -15.88 2.21 7.58
C HIS A 25 -17.41 2.18 7.63
N PRO A 26 -18.08 3.26 8.08
CA PRO A 26 -19.53 3.26 8.28
C PRO A 26 -20.35 2.84 7.05
N VAL A 27 -19.88 3.16 5.84
CA VAL A 27 -20.52 2.71 4.59
C VAL A 27 -20.41 1.20 4.40
N VAL A 28 -19.26 0.60 4.72
CA VAL A 28 -19.09 -0.87 4.72
C VAL A 28 -19.96 -1.51 5.80
N ALA A 29 -20.08 -0.91 6.98
CA ALA A 29 -20.98 -1.38 8.03
C ALA A 29 -22.44 -1.45 7.54
N ARG A 30 -22.89 -0.51 6.69
CA ARG A 30 -24.22 -0.58 6.07
C ARG A 30 -24.37 -1.80 5.16
N HIS A 31 -23.33 -2.22 4.44
CA HIS A 31 -23.37 -3.45 3.64
C HIS A 31 -23.43 -4.71 4.52
N ILE A 32 -22.73 -4.72 5.66
CA ILE A 32 -22.83 -5.80 6.67
C ILE A 32 -24.26 -5.90 7.22
N LEU A 33 -24.87 -4.77 7.58
CA LEU A 33 -26.26 -4.74 8.07
C LEU A 33 -27.27 -5.18 6.99
N LYS A 34 -27.04 -4.82 5.73
CA LYS A 34 -27.83 -5.32 4.60
C LYS A 34 -27.69 -6.83 4.42
N ALA A 35 -26.47 -7.38 4.55
CA ALA A 35 -26.25 -8.82 4.52
C ALA A 35 -27.08 -9.52 5.61
N ARG A 36 -27.04 -9.01 6.85
CA ARG A 36 -27.86 -9.52 7.96
C ARG A 36 -29.36 -9.43 7.65
N ALA A 37 -29.83 -8.31 7.13
CA ALA A 37 -31.24 -8.14 6.74
C ALA A 37 -31.66 -9.13 5.62
N ASN A 38 -30.72 -9.52 4.76
CA ASN A 38 -30.90 -10.55 3.73
C ASN A 38 -30.77 -11.99 4.29
N GLY A 39 -30.63 -12.15 5.61
CA GLY A 39 -30.56 -13.45 6.30
C GLY A 39 -29.15 -13.99 6.52
N ALA A 40 -28.10 -13.20 6.25
CA ALA A 40 -26.73 -13.63 6.52
C ALA A 40 -26.47 -13.82 8.01
N LYS A 41 -25.75 -14.90 8.36
CA LYS A 41 -25.18 -15.11 9.69
C LYS A 41 -23.94 -14.25 9.88
N ILE A 42 -23.80 -13.66 11.07
CA ILE A 42 -22.64 -12.84 11.41
C ILE A 42 -21.88 -13.46 12.57
N ILE A 43 -20.61 -13.77 12.34
CA ILE A 43 -19.64 -14.19 13.34
C ILE A 43 -18.66 -13.05 13.55
N VAL A 44 -18.48 -12.60 14.80
CA VAL A 44 -17.52 -11.55 15.16
C VAL A 44 -16.45 -12.12 16.09
N CYS A 45 -15.20 -12.08 15.64
CA CYS A 45 -14.01 -12.39 16.43
C CYS A 45 -13.31 -11.07 16.79
N ASP A 46 -13.68 -10.49 17.92
CA ASP A 46 -13.03 -9.30 18.50
C ASP A 46 -13.05 -9.46 20.04
N PRO A 47 -11.93 -9.20 20.75
CA PRO A 47 -11.89 -9.27 22.21
C PRO A 47 -12.91 -8.34 22.89
N ARG A 48 -13.30 -7.27 22.19
CA ARG A 48 -14.26 -6.27 22.65
C ARG A 48 -15.64 -6.55 22.08
N LYS A 49 -16.67 -6.15 22.82
CA LYS A 49 -18.06 -6.11 22.32
C LYS A 49 -18.30 -4.83 21.49
N ILE A 50 -17.72 -4.77 20.29
CA ILE A 50 -17.93 -3.69 19.32
C ILE A 50 -19.38 -3.67 18.77
N GLU A 51 -19.77 -2.62 18.04
CA GLU A 51 -21.14 -2.50 17.49
C GLU A 51 -21.53 -3.70 16.61
N SER A 52 -20.61 -4.21 15.77
CA SER A 52 -20.86 -5.41 14.98
C SER A 52 -21.17 -6.65 15.83
N ALA A 53 -20.62 -6.75 17.05
CA ALA A 53 -20.89 -7.87 17.96
C ALA A 53 -22.32 -7.82 18.52
N ARG A 54 -22.93 -6.63 18.65
CA ARG A 54 -24.33 -6.48 19.10
C ARG A 54 -25.34 -7.01 18.09
N VAL A 55 -24.94 -7.02 16.82
CA VAL A 55 -25.70 -7.56 15.69
C VAL A 55 -25.03 -8.81 15.12
N ALA A 56 -24.29 -9.56 15.94
CA ALA A 56 -23.75 -10.86 15.56
C ALA A 56 -24.72 -11.97 15.97
N ASP A 57 -24.73 -13.06 15.21
CA ASP A 57 -25.31 -14.33 15.67
C ASP A 57 -24.37 -15.00 16.67
N GLN A 58 -23.05 -14.86 16.46
CA GLN A 58 -22.02 -15.43 17.31
C GLN A 58 -20.91 -14.40 17.55
N TRP A 59 -20.58 -14.16 18.82
CA TRP A 59 -19.44 -13.33 19.20
C TRP A 59 -18.41 -14.19 19.93
N LEU A 60 -17.21 -14.26 19.36
CA LEU A 60 -16.05 -14.93 19.92
C LEU A 60 -15.13 -13.86 20.52
N GLY A 61 -15.36 -13.55 21.79
CA GLY A 61 -14.53 -12.64 22.60
C GLY A 61 -13.20 -13.25 23.03
N LEU A 62 -12.32 -13.52 22.06
CA LEU A 62 -11.01 -14.13 22.29
C LEU A 62 -10.08 -13.22 23.11
N LYS A 63 -9.10 -13.83 23.80
CA LYS A 63 -8.00 -13.09 24.46
C LYS A 63 -7.13 -12.37 23.43
N ASN A 64 -6.62 -11.19 23.80
CA ASN A 64 -5.73 -10.41 22.94
C ASN A 64 -4.51 -11.24 22.51
N GLY A 65 -4.18 -11.23 21.21
CA GLY A 65 -3.03 -11.94 20.66
C GLY A 65 -3.25 -13.43 20.36
N SER A 66 -4.40 -14.02 20.71
CA SER A 66 -4.68 -15.44 20.45
C SER A 66 -5.25 -15.73 19.05
N ASN A 67 -5.00 -14.84 18.08
CA ASN A 67 -5.62 -14.88 16.75
C ASN A 67 -5.33 -16.19 16.01
N MET A 68 -4.05 -16.57 15.94
CA MET A 68 -3.64 -17.76 15.18
C MET A 68 -4.16 -19.06 15.82
N ALA A 69 -4.25 -19.10 17.15
CA ALA A 69 -4.85 -20.23 17.86
C ALA A 69 -6.32 -20.42 17.46
N LEU A 70 -7.11 -19.35 17.41
CA LEU A 70 -8.50 -19.42 16.95
C LEU A 70 -8.60 -19.85 15.48
N VAL A 71 -7.76 -19.29 14.59
CA VAL A 71 -7.77 -19.66 13.16
C VAL A 71 -7.47 -21.15 12.96
N ASN A 72 -6.47 -21.69 13.66
CA ASN A 72 -6.15 -23.12 13.62
C ASN A 72 -7.28 -23.97 14.22
N ALA A 73 -7.91 -23.52 15.30
CA ALA A 73 -9.06 -24.21 15.90
C ALA A 73 -10.26 -24.30 14.95
N LEU A 74 -10.56 -23.20 14.23
CA LEU A 74 -11.60 -23.20 13.21
C LEU A 74 -11.26 -24.18 12.08
N ALA A 75 -10.02 -24.15 11.57
CA ALA A 75 -9.56 -25.06 10.53
C ALA A 75 -9.61 -26.52 10.99
N HIS A 76 -9.19 -26.81 12.22
CA HIS A 76 -9.25 -28.13 12.83
C HIS A 76 -10.65 -28.69 12.75
N VAL A 77 -11.66 -27.96 13.24
CA VAL A 77 -13.06 -28.41 13.26
C VAL A 77 -13.58 -28.66 11.84
N ILE A 78 -13.30 -27.74 10.91
CA ILE A 78 -13.76 -27.87 9.52
C ILE A 78 -13.20 -29.15 8.86
N ILE A 79 -11.94 -29.50 9.16
CA ILE A 79 -11.30 -30.70 8.60
C ILE A 79 -11.75 -31.97 9.35
N GLU A 80 -11.75 -31.95 10.68
CA GLU A 80 -12.15 -33.08 11.54
C GLU A 80 -13.57 -33.54 11.21
N GLU A 81 -14.49 -32.59 11.05
CA GLU A 81 -15.90 -32.87 10.78
C GLU A 81 -16.20 -33.04 9.27
N ASN A 82 -15.19 -33.06 8.41
CA ASN A 82 -15.33 -33.18 6.94
C ASN A 82 -16.25 -32.11 6.31
N LEU A 83 -16.23 -30.88 6.82
CA LEU A 83 -17.06 -29.76 6.34
C LEU A 83 -16.40 -28.95 5.21
N TYR A 84 -15.16 -29.26 4.87
CA TYR A 84 -14.44 -28.59 3.79
C TYR A 84 -14.92 -29.03 2.40
N ASP A 85 -14.79 -28.16 1.40
CA ASP A 85 -15.11 -28.50 0.02
C ASP A 85 -13.97 -29.32 -0.60
N LYS A 86 -14.13 -30.64 -0.58
CA LYS A 86 -13.13 -31.60 -1.10
C LYS A 86 -12.78 -31.35 -2.56
N SER A 87 -13.79 -31.09 -3.40
CA SER A 87 -13.60 -30.86 -4.83
C SER A 87 -12.85 -29.54 -5.06
N TYR A 88 -13.20 -28.48 -4.33
CA TYR A 88 -12.50 -27.21 -4.44
C TYR A 88 -11.04 -27.32 -4.00
N VAL A 89 -10.80 -27.98 -2.86
CA VAL A 89 -9.45 -28.20 -2.33
C VAL A 89 -8.59 -28.99 -3.33
N GLU A 90 -9.12 -30.07 -3.90
CA GLU A 90 -8.40 -30.90 -4.88
C GLU A 90 -8.08 -30.13 -6.16
N ASN A 91 -9.00 -29.30 -6.67
CA ASN A 91 -8.85 -28.65 -7.97
C ASN A 91 -8.13 -27.30 -7.94
N TYR A 92 -8.20 -26.56 -6.82
CA TYR A 92 -7.81 -25.15 -6.76
C TYR A 92 -6.85 -24.80 -5.63
N THR A 93 -6.33 -25.79 -4.90
CA THR A 93 -5.41 -25.54 -3.78
C THR A 93 -4.22 -26.48 -3.80
N GLU A 94 -3.17 -26.11 -3.08
CA GLU A 94 -1.99 -26.94 -2.82
C GLU A 94 -1.65 -26.90 -1.32
N GLY A 95 -0.88 -27.89 -0.84
CA GLY A 95 -0.41 -27.95 0.55
C GLY A 95 -1.46 -28.38 1.59
N PHE A 96 -2.60 -28.93 1.16
CA PHE A 96 -3.67 -29.37 2.08
C PHE A 96 -3.20 -30.44 3.08
N THR A 97 -2.41 -31.41 2.64
CA THR A 97 -1.93 -32.51 3.49
C THR A 97 -1.07 -32.00 4.64
N GLU A 98 -0.14 -31.09 4.34
CA GLU A 98 0.74 -30.44 5.30
C GLU A 98 -0.08 -29.56 6.26
N PHE A 99 -1.01 -28.77 5.73
CA PHE A 99 -1.90 -27.93 6.53
C PHE A 99 -2.75 -28.76 7.50
N ARG A 100 -3.38 -29.84 7.02
CA ARG A 100 -4.17 -30.78 7.81
C ARG A 100 -3.36 -31.39 8.95
N LYS A 101 -2.11 -31.79 8.69
CA LYS A 101 -1.20 -32.34 9.72
C LYS A 101 -0.88 -31.31 10.79
N ILE A 102 -0.75 -30.04 10.44
CA ILE A 102 -0.51 -28.97 11.42
C ILE A 102 -1.75 -28.75 12.28
N VAL A 103 -2.91 -28.53 11.67
CA VAL A 103 -4.12 -28.14 12.42
C VAL A 103 -4.75 -29.28 13.20
N SER A 104 -4.40 -30.55 12.94
CA SER A 104 -4.88 -31.69 13.72
C SER A 104 -4.50 -31.61 15.21
N GLY A 105 -3.42 -30.89 15.56
CA GLY A 105 -3.02 -30.65 16.95
C GLY A 105 -3.66 -29.43 17.63
N TYR A 106 -4.67 -28.82 17.01
CA TYR A 106 -5.30 -27.57 17.46
C TYR A 106 -6.79 -27.77 17.75
N ALA A 107 -7.15 -28.85 18.45
CA ALA A 107 -8.53 -29.07 18.87
C ALA A 107 -9.01 -27.89 19.74
N PRO A 108 -10.25 -27.38 19.57
CA PRO A 108 -10.76 -26.26 20.36
C PRO A 108 -10.65 -26.45 21.88
N GLU A 109 -10.81 -27.69 22.35
CA GLU A 109 -10.69 -28.08 23.75
C GLU A 109 -9.29 -27.81 24.34
N ASP A 110 -8.24 -28.05 23.54
CA ASP A 110 -6.85 -27.81 23.97
C ASP A 110 -6.49 -26.32 23.99
N LEU A 111 -7.30 -25.49 23.33
CA LEU A 111 -7.02 -24.07 23.10
C LEU A 111 -7.89 -23.14 23.95
N GLU A 112 -8.79 -23.66 24.80
CA GLU A 112 -9.63 -22.83 25.68
C GLU A 112 -8.79 -21.94 26.59
N GLY A 113 -7.68 -22.45 27.13
CA GLY A 113 -6.77 -21.67 28.00
C GLY A 113 -6.10 -20.50 27.26
N ILE A 114 -5.71 -20.71 26.01
CA ILE A 114 -5.01 -19.73 25.16
C ILE A 114 -6.00 -18.69 24.62
N THR A 115 -7.12 -19.14 24.07
CA THR A 115 -8.10 -18.28 23.42
C THR A 115 -9.07 -17.62 24.41
N GLY A 116 -9.30 -18.24 25.56
CA GLY A 116 -10.35 -17.85 26.50
C GLY A 116 -11.77 -18.16 26.00
N LEU A 117 -11.91 -18.89 24.89
CA LEU A 117 -13.20 -19.28 24.30
C LEU A 117 -13.57 -20.69 24.72
N LYS A 118 -14.86 -20.97 24.87
CA LYS A 118 -15.35 -22.34 25.04
C LYS A 118 -15.22 -23.09 23.72
N ALA A 119 -14.76 -24.33 23.77
CA ALA A 119 -14.61 -25.21 22.62
C ALA A 119 -15.91 -25.33 21.82
N ALA A 120 -17.04 -25.44 22.52
CA ALA A 120 -18.38 -25.50 21.91
C ALA A 120 -18.71 -24.27 21.05
N ASP A 121 -18.31 -23.06 21.48
CA ASP A 121 -18.56 -21.82 20.75
C ASP A 121 -17.71 -21.75 19.48
N VAL A 122 -16.45 -22.18 19.56
CA VAL A 122 -15.53 -22.28 18.41
C VAL A 122 -16.03 -23.31 17.40
N ARG A 123 -16.44 -24.50 17.85
CA ARG A 123 -17.02 -25.54 16.99
C ARG A 123 -18.29 -25.05 16.29
N ALA A 124 -19.17 -24.38 17.03
CA ALA A 124 -20.38 -23.79 16.46
C ALA A 124 -20.05 -22.76 15.38
N ALA A 125 -19.08 -21.86 15.61
CA ALA A 125 -18.66 -20.86 14.63
C ALA A 125 -18.05 -21.49 13.37
N ALA A 126 -17.19 -22.50 13.53
CA ALA A 126 -16.61 -23.25 12.41
C ALA A 126 -17.69 -23.89 11.54
N ARG A 127 -18.69 -24.54 12.16
CA ARG A 127 -19.83 -25.13 11.47
C ARG A 127 -20.69 -24.08 10.76
N THR A 128 -20.97 -22.94 11.40
CA THR A 128 -21.76 -21.86 10.78
C THR A 128 -21.05 -21.30 9.55
N TYR A 129 -19.73 -21.08 9.64
CA TYR A 129 -18.93 -20.59 8.53
C TYR A 129 -18.85 -21.59 7.37
N ALA A 130 -18.50 -22.86 7.65
CA ALA A 130 -18.28 -23.86 6.62
C ALA A 130 -19.57 -24.34 5.92
N ASN A 131 -20.72 -24.30 6.61
CA ASN A 131 -22.00 -24.71 6.01
C ASN A 131 -22.69 -23.60 5.18
N ALA A 132 -22.16 -22.37 5.19
CA ALA A 132 -22.72 -21.29 4.39
C ALA A 132 -22.33 -21.46 2.91
N SER A 133 -23.30 -21.36 2.00
CA SER A 133 -23.08 -21.45 0.55
C SER A 133 -22.16 -20.34 0.02
N GLU A 134 -22.27 -19.16 0.62
CA GLU A 134 -21.41 -18.01 0.38
C GLU A 134 -20.95 -17.42 1.72
N ALA A 135 -19.66 -17.57 2.05
CA ALA A 135 -19.06 -16.95 3.21
C ALA A 135 -17.95 -15.97 2.82
N MET A 136 -17.94 -14.80 3.46
CA MET A 136 -16.91 -13.79 3.27
C MET A 136 -16.23 -13.47 4.61
N ILE A 137 -14.90 -13.40 4.59
CA ILE A 137 -14.10 -13.01 5.75
C ILE A 137 -13.75 -11.53 5.60
N LEU A 138 -14.03 -10.72 6.61
CA LEU A 138 -13.65 -9.31 6.67
C LEU A 138 -12.68 -9.11 7.82
N TRP A 139 -11.52 -8.49 7.57
CA TRP A 139 -10.56 -8.19 8.63
C TRP A 139 -9.94 -6.79 8.49
N GLY A 140 -9.35 -6.34 9.60
CA GLY A 140 -8.68 -5.05 9.72
C GLY A 140 -7.46 -5.13 10.62
N MET A 141 -7.20 -4.06 11.37
CA MET A 141 -5.96 -3.91 12.14
C MET A 141 -5.86 -4.85 13.35
N GLY A 142 -6.99 -5.40 13.83
CA GLY A 142 -6.99 -6.44 14.86
C GLY A 142 -6.33 -7.75 14.41
N VAL A 143 -5.99 -7.86 13.12
CA VAL A 143 -5.12 -8.89 12.56
C VAL A 143 -3.73 -8.33 12.26
N THR A 144 -3.64 -7.23 11.50
CA THR A 144 -2.37 -6.82 10.87
C THR A 144 -1.39 -6.10 11.80
N GLN A 145 -1.82 -5.58 12.95
CA GLN A 145 -0.96 -4.94 13.96
C GLN A 145 -0.58 -5.88 15.12
N PHE A 146 -0.35 -7.16 14.80
CA PHE A 146 0.13 -8.18 15.73
C PHE A 146 1.36 -8.90 15.16
N GLY A 147 2.23 -9.43 16.02
CA GLY A 147 3.50 -10.06 15.60
C GLY A 147 3.34 -11.25 14.65
N GLN A 148 2.18 -11.92 14.65
CA GLN A 148 1.86 -13.06 13.77
C GLN A 148 0.92 -12.68 12.61
N ALA A 149 0.83 -11.39 12.28
CA ALA A 149 -0.14 -10.86 11.32
C ALA A 149 -0.17 -11.61 9.98
N THR A 150 1.00 -11.86 9.38
CA THR A 150 1.10 -12.54 8.09
C THR A 150 0.58 -13.98 8.15
N ASP A 151 0.84 -14.69 9.25
CA ASP A 151 0.39 -16.06 9.42
C ASP A 151 -1.12 -16.12 9.63
N VAL A 152 -1.67 -15.19 10.41
CA VAL A 152 -3.12 -15.08 10.61
C VAL A 152 -3.83 -14.74 9.30
N VAL A 153 -3.31 -13.81 8.50
CA VAL A 153 -3.86 -13.49 7.17
C VAL A 153 -3.85 -14.73 6.26
N ARG A 154 -2.73 -15.47 6.22
CA ARG A 154 -2.64 -16.72 5.45
C ARG A 154 -3.61 -17.78 5.96
N GLY A 155 -3.77 -17.93 7.27
CA GLY A 155 -4.71 -18.86 7.87
C GLY A 155 -6.17 -18.51 7.57
N LEU A 156 -6.55 -17.23 7.65
CA LEU A 156 -7.88 -16.76 7.25
C LEU A 156 -8.16 -17.03 5.77
N ALA A 157 -7.20 -16.72 4.89
CA ALA A 157 -7.31 -17.09 3.47
C ALA A 157 -7.40 -18.61 3.29
N GLY A 158 -6.68 -19.39 4.09
CA GLY A 158 -6.76 -20.84 4.16
C GLY A 158 -8.16 -21.34 4.51
N LEU A 159 -8.86 -20.71 5.46
CA LEU A 159 -10.27 -21.05 5.78
C LEU A 159 -11.20 -20.82 4.58
N ALA A 160 -11.00 -19.72 3.85
CA ALA A 160 -11.79 -19.43 2.65
C ALA A 160 -11.52 -20.44 1.53
N LEU A 161 -10.26 -20.81 1.30
CA LEU A 161 -9.88 -21.84 0.32
C LEU A 161 -10.42 -23.22 0.73
N LEU A 162 -10.32 -23.58 2.01
CA LEU A 162 -10.81 -24.85 2.55
C LEU A 162 -12.32 -25.01 2.35
N THR A 163 -13.08 -23.92 2.33
CA THR A 163 -14.54 -23.92 2.22
C THR A 163 -15.05 -23.52 0.83
N GLY A 164 -14.19 -23.45 -0.19
CA GLY A 164 -14.60 -23.07 -1.55
C GLY A 164 -15.16 -21.65 -1.67
N ASN A 165 -14.78 -20.78 -0.74
CA ASN A 165 -15.23 -19.40 -0.60
C ASN A 165 -14.25 -18.42 -1.27
N PHE A 166 -13.81 -18.72 -2.50
CA PHE A 166 -12.97 -17.82 -3.31
C PHE A 166 -13.31 -17.96 -4.80
N GLY A 167 -13.17 -16.87 -5.57
CA GLY A 167 -13.41 -16.87 -7.03
C GLY A 167 -14.88 -16.88 -7.46
N ARG A 168 -15.82 -16.58 -6.55
CA ARG A 168 -17.27 -16.49 -6.81
C ARG A 168 -17.83 -15.19 -6.25
N GLU A 169 -19.06 -14.86 -6.60
CA GLU A 169 -19.76 -13.69 -6.04
C GLU A 169 -20.13 -13.91 -4.57
N GLY A 170 -20.00 -12.87 -3.73
CA GLY A 170 -20.47 -12.91 -2.33
C GLY A 170 -19.60 -13.74 -1.39
N VAL A 171 -18.43 -14.21 -1.83
CA VAL A 171 -17.45 -14.95 -1.02
C VAL A 171 -16.14 -14.17 -0.89
N GLY A 172 -15.12 -14.77 -0.28
CA GLY A 172 -13.75 -14.30 -0.38
C GLY A 172 -13.21 -13.64 0.88
N CYS A 173 -12.12 -12.91 0.68
CA CYS A 173 -11.34 -12.28 1.73
C CYS A 173 -11.28 -10.76 1.52
N GLY A 174 -11.75 -10.03 2.51
CA GLY A 174 -11.79 -8.59 2.54
C GLY A 174 -10.89 -7.98 3.60
N PRO A 175 -9.58 -7.79 3.35
CA PRO A 175 -8.80 -6.80 4.07
C PRO A 175 -9.37 -5.41 3.77
N VAL A 176 -10.17 -4.85 4.67
CA VAL A 176 -10.82 -3.55 4.44
C VAL A 176 -9.82 -2.46 4.80
N ARG A 177 -9.17 -1.90 3.77
CA ARG A 177 -8.09 -0.92 3.93
C ARG A 177 -8.60 0.41 4.50
N GLY A 178 -7.80 1.04 5.36
CA GLY A 178 -8.18 2.21 6.15
C GLY A 178 -8.26 3.52 5.35
N GLN A 179 -7.10 4.07 4.98
CA GLN A 179 -7.01 5.37 4.30
C GLN A 179 -7.66 5.34 2.90
N ASN A 180 -8.17 6.49 2.46
CA ASN A 180 -8.97 6.63 1.24
C ASN A 180 -8.28 6.08 -0.03
N ASN A 181 -6.95 6.19 -0.11
CA ASN A 181 -6.18 5.82 -1.30
C ASN A 181 -4.99 4.91 -1.00
N VAL A 182 -4.89 4.26 0.16
CA VAL A 182 -3.78 3.32 0.43
C VAL A 182 -3.78 2.16 -0.58
N GLN A 183 -4.93 1.80 -1.16
CA GLN A 183 -5.00 0.87 -2.29
C GLN A 183 -4.33 1.49 -3.53
N GLY A 184 -4.70 2.71 -3.92
CA GLY A 184 -4.14 3.39 -5.09
C GLY A 184 -2.65 3.72 -4.95
N THR A 185 -2.19 4.09 -3.76
CA THR A 185 -0.77 4.28 -3.44
C THR A 185 0.02 3.00 -3.72
N CYS A 186 -0.48 1.84 -3.31
CA CYS A 186 0.11 0.55 -3.69
C CYS A 186 0.01 0.26 -5.19
N ASP A 187 -1.16 0.51 -5.80
CA ASP A 187 -1.38 0.33 -7.24
C ASP A 187 -0.37 1.15 -8.07
N MET A 188 0.01 2.34 -7.60
CA MET A 188 0.97 3.24 -8.25
C MET A 188 2.44 2.95 -7.91
N GLY A 189 2.73 1.82 -7.23
CA GLY A 189 4.11 1.41 -6.97
C GLY A 189 4.81 2.25 -5.90
N MET A 190 4.08 2.88 -4.98
CA MET A 190 4.67 3.53 -3.78
C MET A 190 5.05 2.47 -2.73
N LEU A 191 5.73 1.42 -3.19
CA LEU A 191 6.23 0.30 -2.43
C LEU A 191 7.68 0.06 -2.89
N PRO A 192 8.63 -0.16 -1.96
CA PRO A 192 10.05 -0.14 -2.31
C PRO A 192 10.51 -1.25 -3.27
N HIS A 193 9.67 -2.26 -3.50
CA HIS A 193 10.00 -3.46 -4.26
C HIS A 193 9.16 -3.61 -5.54
N GLN A 194 8.31 -2.63 -5.89
CA GLN A 194 7.39 -2.74 -7.03
C GLN A 194 7.30 -1.43 -7.82
N PHE A 195 7.17 -1.56 -9.13
CA PHE A 195 6.65 -0.55 -10.03
C PHE A 195 5.11 -0.50 -9.97
N PRO A 196 4.45 0.49 -10.63
CA PRO A 196 3.00 0.49 -10.75
C PRO A 196 2.45 -0.84 -11.28
N ASP A 197 1.23 -1.17 -10.83
CA ASP A 197 0.51 -2.42 -11.13
C ASP A 197 1.19 -3.68 -10.54
N TYR A 198 1.78 -3.55 -9.35
CA TYR A 198 2.39 -4.66 -8.59
C TYR A 198 3.51 -5.41 -9.31
N GLN A 199 4.22 -4.75 -10.22
CA GLN A 199 5.25 -5.38 -11.03
C GLN A 199 6.61 -5.29 -10.31
N SER A 200 7.25 -6.42 -10.02
CA SER A 200 8.49 -6.44 -9.23
C SER A 200 9.62 -5.65 -9.90
N VAL A 201 10.40 -4.91 -9.10
CA VAL A 201 11.63 -4.23 -9.57
C VAL A 201 12.75 -5.21 -9.92
N GLU A 202 12.71 -6.39 -9.31
CA GLU A 202 13.72 -7.44 -9.48
C GLU A 202 13.61 -8.09 -10.87
N ASP A 203 12.43 -8.06 -11.49
CA ASP A 203 12.20 -8.60 -12.82
C ASP A 203 12.89 -7.75 -13.90
N PRO A 204 13.86 -8.31 -14.64
CA PRO A 204 14.61 -7.56 -15.65
C PRO A 204 13.76 -7.13 -16.85
N GLU A 205 12.75 -7.90 -17.25
CA GLU A 205 11.89 -7.58 -18.41
C GLU A 205 10.96 -6.40 -18.07
N ILE A 206 10.38 -6.44 -16.86
CA ILE A 206 9.60 -5.31 -16.34
C ILE A 206 10.47 -4.08 -16.23
N ARG A 207 11.69 -4.21 -15.72
CA ARG A 207 12.61 -3.07 -15.59
C ARG A 207 12.94 -2.47 -16.95
N GLU A 208 13.27 -3.28 -17.96
CA GLU A 208 13.54 -2.81 -19.32
C GLU A 208 12.37 -2.00 -19.89
N LYS A 209 11.13 -2.46 -19.66
CA LYS A 209 9.91 -1.73 -20.06
C LYS A 209 9.87 -0.31 -19.47
N PHE A 210 10.12 -0.15 -18.17
CA PHE A 210 10.14 1.16 -17.52
C PHE A 210 11.37 2.00 -17.89
N GLU A 211 12.55 1.40 -18.02
CA GLU A 211 13.77 2.08 -18.49
C GLU A 211 13.58 2.68 -19.89
N LYS A 212 12.93 1.94 -20.80
CA LYS A 212 12.58 2.42 -22.13
C LYS A 212 11.58 3.57 -22.08
N ALA A 213 10.57 3.47 -21.22
CA ALA A 213 9.53 4.49 -21.07
C ALA A 213 10.08 5.79 -20.46
N TRP A 214 10.98 5.70 -19.48
CA TRP A 214 11.50 6.86 -18.74
C TRP A 214 12.85 7.37 -19.25
N GLY A 215 13.55 6.59 -20.10
CA GLY A 215 14.82 6.97 -20.71
C GLY A 215 16.00 6.98 -19.74
N VAL A 216 15.94 6.19 -18.66
CA VAL A 216 16.96 6.10 -17.62
C VAL A 216 17.15 4.65 -17.19
N LYS A 217 18.33 4.31 -16.67
CA LYS A 217 18.58 3.01 -16.04
C LYS A 217 18.01 2.98 -14.63
N LEU A 218 17.41 1.85 -14.25
CA LEU A 218 16.71 1.68 -12.98
C LEU A 218 17.40 0.60 -12.13
N SER A 219 17.30 0.73 -10.81
CA SER A 219 17.78 -0.28 -9.87
C SER A 219 16.89 -1.51 -9.93
N GLY A 220 17.49 -2.70 -9.83
CA GLY A 220 16.78 -3.96 -9.59
C GLY A 220 16.70 -4.37 -8.14
N THR A 221 17.22 -3.54 -7.23
CA THR A 221 17.28 -3.82 -5.81
C THR A 221 16.12 -3.13 -5.10
N PRO A 222 15.32 -3.87 -4.30
CA PRO A 222 14.31 -3.27 -3.44
C PRO A 222 14.87 -2.14 -2.58
N GLY A 223 14.13 -1.05 -2.48
CA GLY A 223 14.43 0.07 -1.59
C GLY A 223 14.14 -0.24 -0.12
N TYR A 224 14.34 0.76 0.74
CA TYR A 224 14.04 0.66 2.17
C TYR A 224 12.56 0.96 2.47
N ARG A 225 12.02 0.30 3.50
CA ARG A 225 10.69 0.58 4.06
C ARG A 225 10.77 1.75 5.04
N LEU A 226 9.65 2.42 5.27
CA LEU A 226 9.54 3.50 6.26
C LEU A 226 10.05 3.06 7.65
N THR A 227 9.68 1.86 8.08
CA THR A 227 10.08 1.27 9.37
C THR A 227 11.60 1.04 9.50
N GLU A 228 12.34 1.11 8.40
CA GLU A 228 13.81 0.95 8.39
C GLU A 228 14.55 2.29 8.40
N VAL A 229 13.85 3.41 8.18
CA VAL A 229 14.48 4.74 8.03
C VAL A 229 15.32 5.10 9.26
N GLY A 230 14.82 4.85 10.48
CA GLY A 230 15.56 5.10 11.71
C GLY A 230 16.86 4.30 11.80
N HIS A 231 16.79 3.00 11.53
CA HIS A 231 17.98 2.13 11.50
C HIS A 231 18.98 2.57 10.43
N LYS A 232 18.50 2.93 9.23
CA LYS A 232 19.37 3.39 8.14
C LYS A 232 19.99 4.75 8.40
N ALA A 233 19.33 5.62 9.17
CA ALA A 233 19.91 6.87 9.63
C ALA A 233 21.05 6.60 10.64
N ASP A 234 20.83 5.70 11.60
CA ASP A 234 21.85 5.32 12.60
C ASP A 234 23.06 4.61 11.96
N GLU A 235 22.84 3.79 10.92
CA GLU A 235 23.90 3.20 10.09
C GLU A 235 24.66 4.24 9.23
N GLY A 236 24.16 5.49 9.16
CA GLY A 236 24.71 6.54 8.31
C GLY A 236 24.43 6.35 6.81
N ILE A 237 23.54 5.43 6.44
CA ILE A 237 23.14 5.13 5.05
C ILE A 237 22.08 6.13 4.57
N CYS A 238 21.04 6.36 5.38
CA CYS A 238 20.01 7.34 5.09
C CYS A 238 20.44 8.71 5.62
N LYS A 239 20.58 9.69 4.72
CA LYS A 239 20.97 11.06 5.06
C LYS A 239 19.87 12.08 4.87
N ALA A 240 18.92 11.78 3.98
CA ALA A 240 17.81 12.66 3.69
C ALA A 240 16.50 11.87 3.72
N PHE A 241 15.45 12.49 4.25
CA PHE A 241 14.12 11.90 4.28
C PHE A 241 13.10 12.90 3.71
N TYR A 242 12.46 12.52 2.61
CA TYR A 242 11.39 13.28 1.98
C TYR A 242 10.05 12.64 2.39
N VAL A 243 9.38 13.27 3.35
CA VAL A 243 8.05 12.89 3.81
C VAL A 243 7.01 13.61 2.95
N PHE A 244 6.10 12.84 2.36
CA PHE A 244 5.04 13.36 1.51
C PHE A 244 3.68 12.86 2.01
N GLY A 245 2.85 13.77 2.50
CA GLY A 245 1.47 13.48 2.93
C GLY A 245 1.36 12.50 4.10
N GLU A 246 2.38 12.43 4.96
CA GLU A 246 2.44 11.55 6.13
C GLU A 246 2.94 12.30 7.37
N ASP A 247 2.56 11.82 8.56
CA ASP A 247 2.93 12.43 9.85
C ASP A 247 3.64 11.44 10.80
N PRO A 248 4.78 10.85 10.40
CA PRO A 248 5.49 9.84 11.19
C PRO A 248 5.91 10.31 12.59
N ALA A 249 6.14 11.61 12.81
CA ALA A 249 6.43 12.15 14.14
C ALA A 249 5.23 12.13 15.11
N GLN A 250 4.04 11.75 14.63
CA GLN A 250 2.81 11.56 15.40
C GLN A 250 2.23 10.15 15.30
N THR A 251 2.43 9.46 14.17
CA THR A 251 1.73 8.18 13.88
C THR A 251 2.61 6.93 13.90
N GLU A 252 3.93 7.06 13.95
CA GLU A 252 4.81 5.90 14.12
C GLU A 252 4.72 5.29 15.53
N ALA A 253 5.02 3.99 15.64
CA ALA A 253 4.85 3.26 16.90
C ALA A 253 5.78 3.77 18.02
N ASP A 254 7.02 4.08 17.70
CA ASP A 254 7.99 4.67 18.63
C ASP A 254 8.29 6.11 18.22
N LEU A 255 7.47 7.03 18.74
CA LEU A 255 7.58 8.46 18.44
C LEU A 255 8.91 9.05 18.93
N ALA A 256 9.45 8.56 20.05
CA ALA A 256 10.71 9.07 20.58
C ALA A 256 11.85 8.72 19.62
N ALA A 257 11.90 7.47 19.16
CA ALA A 257 12.89 7.03 18.18
C ALA A 257 12.73 7.79 16.85
N MET A 258 11.52 7.87 16.29
CA MET A 258 11.30 8.53 15.00
C MET A 258 11.66 10.02 15.04
N ARG A 259 11.28 10.74 16.10
CA ARG A 259 11.64 12.17 16.28
C ARG A 259 13.14 12.36 16.41
N GLU A 260 13.83 11.44 17.09
CA GLU A 260 15.29 11.49 17.20
C GLU A 260 15.96 11.22 15.86
N THR A 261 15.46 10.25 15.08
CA THR A 261 15.89 10.03 13.69
C THR A 261 15.76 11.31 12.87
N MET A 262 14.61 12.00 12.94
CA MET A 262 14.39 13.23 12.17
C MET A 262 15.38 14.35 12.52
N ARG A 263 15.75 14.51 13.80
CA ARG A 263 16.75 15.51 14.21
C ARG A 263 18.17 15.21 13.73
N LYS A 264 18.50 13.94 13.52
CA LYS A 264 19.85 13.49 13.15
C LYS A 264 20.11 13.46 11.65
N LEU A 265 19.04 13.39 10.85
CA LEU A 265 19.18 13.39 9.39
C LEU A 265 19.76 14.72 8.91
N ASP A 266 20.54 14.67 7.83
CA ASP A 266 21.17 15.87 7.26
C ASP A 266 20.14 16.76 6.54
N LEU A 267 19.00 16.18 6.16
CA LEU A 267 17.92 16.88 5.47
C LEU A 267 16.57 16.18 5.67
N VAL A 268 15.59 16.90 6.19
CA VAL A 268 14.18 16.49 6.25
C VAL A 268 13.35 17.44 5.40
N ILE A 269 12.72 16.89 4.36
CA ILE A 269 11.77 17.61 3.51
C ILE A 269 10.37 17.12 3.86
N VAL A 270 9.46 18.03 4.11
CA VAL A 270 8.04 17.72 4.35
C VAL A 270 7.19 18.40 3.29
N GLN A 271 6.42 17.61 2.55
CA GLN A 271 5.40 18.12 1.64
C GLN A 271 4.02 17.77 2.20
N ASP A 272 3.32 18.79 2.67
CA ASP A 272 2.08 18.66 3.42
C ASP A 272 1.15 19.85 3.14
N ILE A 273 -0.10 19.69 3.55
CA ILE A 273 -1.17 20.69 3.49
C ILE A 273 -1.36 21.42 4.83
N PHE A 274 -0.79 20.89 5.92
CA PHE A 274 -0.81 21.50 7.26
C PHE A 274 0.58 21.50 7.92
N MET A 275 0.72 22.34 8.95
CA MET A 275 1.86 22.26 9.88
C MET A 275 1.62 21.11 10.86
N THR A 276 2.01 19.90 10.46
CA THR A 276 1.93 18.68 11.28
C THR A 276 3.06 18.59 12.30
N GLN A 277 2.99 17.65 13.23
CA GLN A 277 4.09 17.35 14.16
C GLN A 277 5.36 16.97 13.41
N THR A 278 5.24 16.34 12.24
CA THR A 278 6.37 16.04 11.36
C THR A 278 6.94 17.28 10.70
N ALA A 279 6.08 18.19 10.23
CA ALA A 279 6.53 19.45 9.62
C ALA A 279 7.37 20.32 10.57
N GLU A 280 7.17 20.21 11.88
CA GLU A 280 8.00 20.90 12.89
C GLU A 280 9.47 20.45 12.90
N PHE A 281 9.76 19.25 12.40
CA PHE A 281 11.13 18.72 12.25
C PHE A 281 11.72 18.98 10.86
N ALA A 282 10.96 19.59 9.94
CA ALA A 282 11.40 19.79 8.57
C ALA A 282 12.44 20.90 8.45
N ASP A 283 13.49 20.68 7.66
CA ASP A 283 14.37 21.75 7.18
C ASP A 283 13.70 22.54 6.05
N ILE A 284 12.89 21.86 5.23
CA ILE A 284 12.18 22.43 4.09
C ILE A 284 10.75 21.95 4.10
N ILE A 285 9.81 22.88 3.98
CA ILE A 285 8.39 22.59 3.81
C ILE A 285 7.95 23.01 2.41
N PHE A 286 7.34 22.08 1.67
CA PHE A 286 6.66 22.36 0.40
C PHE A 286 5.14 22.32 0.60
N PRO A 287 4.44 23.48 0.52
CA PRO A 287 3.00 23.50 0.74
C PRO A 287 2.25 22.99 -0.49
N ALA A 288 1.44 21.95 -0.29
CA ALA A 288 0.64 21.33 -1.34
C ALA A 288 -0.81 21.83 -1.36
N THR A 289 -1.53 21.56 -2.45
CA THR A 289 -2.99 21.77 -2.49
C THR A 289 -3.71 20.67 -1.73
N SER A 290 -4.80 21.02 -1.03
CA SER A 290 -5.64 20.05 -0.33
C SER A 290 -6.63 19.35 -1.26
N TRP A 291 -7.27 18.30 -0.76
CA TRP A 291 -8.43 17.70 -1.42
C TRP A 291 -9.52 18.77 -1.61
N GLY A 292 -10.09 18.82 -2.83
CA GLY A 292 -11.02 19.87 -3.26
C GLY A 292 -10.35 21.04 -3.99
N GLU A 293 -9.04 21.25 -3.84
CA GLU A 293 -8.28 22.27 -4.57
C GLU A 293 -7.58 21.73 -5.84
N HIS A 294 -7.53 20.41 -5.98
CA HIS A 294 -7.06 19.67 -7.14
C HIS A 294 -8.02 18.51 -7.48
N GLU A 295 -7.72 17.78 -8.56
CA GLU A 295 -8.49 16.62 -9.02
C GLU A 295 -7.60 15.40 -9.27
N GLY A 296 -8.20 14.23 -9.43
CA GLY A 296 -7.46 12.99 -9.65
C GLY A 296 -8.31 11.74 -9.55
N VAL A 297 -7.65 10.64 -9.20
CA VAL A 297 -8.27 9.31 -9.03
C VAL A 297 -7.83 8.73 -7.69
N TYR A 298 -8.78 8.13 -6.97
CA TYR A 298 -8.51 7.26 -5.84
C TYR A 298 -8.93 5.82 -6.16
N SER A 299 -8.24 4.84 -5.56
CA SER A 299 -8.67 3.44 -5.53
C SER A 299 -9.25 3.12 -4.14
N SER A 300 -10.49 2.65 -4.08
CA SER A 300 -11.14 2.19 -2.85
C SER A 300 -10.56 0.86 -2.34
N ALA A 301 -10.96 0.43 -1.13
CA ALA A 301 -10.46 -0.80 -0.49
C ALA A 301 -10.67 -2.09 -1.31
N ASP A 302 -11.66 -2.10 -2.20
CA ASP A 302 -11.97 -3.17 -3.14
C ASP A 302 -11.36 -2.98 -4.55
N ARG A 303 -10.45 -2.02 -4.71
CA ARG A 303 -9.73 -1.69 -5.96
C ARG A 303 -10.59 -0.95 -6.99
N GLY A 304 -11.71 -0.36 -6.58
CA GLY A 304 -12.54 0.48 -7.45
C GLY A 304 -11.88 1.84 -7.69
N PHE A 305 -11.56 2.15 -8.96
CA PHE A 305 -11.09 3.48 -9.34
C PHE A 305 -12.25 4.48 -9.37
N GLN A 306 -12.07 5.62 -8.68
CA GLN A 306 -13.06 6.69 -8.61
C GLN A 306 -12.39 8.03 -8.86
N ARG A 307 -12.98 8.84 -9.76
CA ARG A 307 -12.53 10.22 -9.97
C ARG A 307 -13.05 11.12 -8.85
N PHE A 308 -12.21 12.06 -8.44
CA PHE A 308 -12.65 13.24 -7.69
C PHE A 308 -12.27 14.49 -8.47
N TYR A 309 -13.01 15.58 -8.23
CA TYR A 309 -12.90 16.80 -9.01
C TYR A 309 -12.50 17.98 -8.11
N LYS A 310 -11.83 18.94 -8.72
CA LYS A 310 -11.53 20.22 -8.11
C LYS A 310 -12.83 20.98 -7.87
N ALA A 311 -13.06 21.39 -6.63
CA ALA A 311 -14.25 22.13 -6.20
C ALA A 311 -13.95 23.62 -5.98
N VAL A 312 -12.75 23.95 -5.51
CA VAL A 312 -12.36 25.32 -5.15
C VAL A 312 -10.98 25.66 -5.73
N LYS A 313 -10.69 26.96 -5.85
CA LYS A 313 -9.34 27.41 -6.20
C LYS A 313 -8.50 27.44 -4.92
N PRO A 314 -7.25 26.94 -4.94
CA PRO A 314 -6.39 27.04 -3.78
C PRO A 314 -6.10 28.49 -3.42
N THR A 315 -5.91 28.74 -2.13
CA THR A 315 -5.43 30.04 -1.61
C THR A 315 -3.94 29.98 -1.32
N GLY A 316 -3.19 31.03 -1.66
CA GLY A 316 -1.73 31.05 -1.51
C GLY A 316 -0.97 30.50 -2.72
N ASP A 317 0.36 30.51 -2.64
CA ASP A 317 1.26 29.94 -3.66
C ASP A 317 1.50 28.45 -3.38
N VAL A 318 0.47 27.65 -3.62
CA VAL A 318 0.50 26.20 -3.43
C VAL A 318 0.30 25.49 -4.77
N LYS A 319 0.79 24.24 -4.83
CA LYS A 319 0.80 23.43 -6.03
C LYS A 319 0.30 22.02 -5.72
N PRO A 320 -0.34 21.32 -6.66
CA PRO A 320 -0.60 19.90 -6.46
C PRO A 320 0.73 19.15 -6.34
N ASP A 321 0.72 18.06 -5.57
CA ASP A 321 1.94 17.33 -5.18
C ASP A 321 2.82 16.93 -6.36
N TRP A 322 2.19 16.44 -7.43
CA TRP A 322 2.88 16.03 -8.65
C TRP A 322 3.59 17.18 -9.36
N GLU A 323 3.08 18.42 -9.26
CA GLU A 323 3.72 19.60 -9.85
C GLU A 323 4.97 19.96 -9.04
N ILE A 324 4.92 19.84 -7.71
CA ILE A 324 6.09 20.06 -6.82
C ILE A 324 7.20 19.06 -7.17
N PHE A 325 6.87 17.76 -7.24
CA PHE A 325 7.81 16.73 -7.66
C PHE A 325 8.40 17.00 -9.05
N SER A 326 7.55 17.39 -10.01
CA SER A 326 7.97 17.70 -11.39
C SER A 326 8.92 18.89 -11.46
N LEU A 327 8.65 19.95 -10.69
CA LEU A 327 9.49 21.13 -10.60
C LEU A 327 10.83 20.79 -9.95
N LEU A 328 10.83 20.04 -8.84
CA LEU A 328 12.05 19.61 -8.15
C LEU A 328 12.92 18.76 -9.07
N ALA A 329 12.34 17.74 -9.72
CA ALA A 329 13.04 16.89 -10.68
C ALA A 329 13.64 17.69 -11.84
N THR A 330 12.88 18.65 -12.39
CA THR A 330 13.37 19.53 -13.46
C THR A 330 14.57 20.37 -13.01
N LYS A 331 14.51 20.95 -11.81
CA LYS A 331 15.61 21.74 -11.25
C LYS A 331 16.84 20.88 -10.97
N TRP A 332 16.67 19.67 -10.45
CA TRP A 332 17.75 18.74 -10.18
C TRP A 332 18.50 18.33 -11.46
N VAL A 333 17.79 17.97 -12.52
CA VAL A 333 18.42 17.62 -13.80
C VAL A 333 19.24 18.78 -14.36
N ILE A 334 18.72 20.01 -14.27
CA ILE A 334 19.45 21.22 -14.70
C ILE A 334 20.70 21.44 -13.84
N GLN A 335 20.58 21.31 -12.52
CA GLN A 335 21.70 21.56 -11.60
C GLN A 335 22.80 20.50 -11.73
N CYS A 336 22.44 19.21 -11.86
CA CYS A 336 23.40 18.14 -12.11
C CYS A 336 24.19 18.38 -13.41
N ARG A 337 23.51 18.82 -14.48
CA ARG A 337 24.19 19.23 -15.73
C ARG A 337 25.17 20.37 -15.49
N ILE A 338 24.79 21.41 -14.73
CA ILE A 338 25.67 22.54 -14.42
C ILE A 338 26.90 22.08 -13.62
N ILE A 339 26.73 21.22 -12.60
CA ILE A 339 27.81 20.72 -11.76
C ILE A 339 28.78 19.85 -12.57
N ILE A 340 28.26 18.92 -13.38
CA ILE A 340 29.06 18.08 -14.27
C ILE A 340 29.88 18.96 -15.22
N LEU A 341 29.28 19.95 -15.87
CA LEU A 341 29.95 20.85 -16.81
C LEU A 341 30.97 21.78 -16.13
N LYS A 342 30.72 22.23 -14.88
CA LYS A 342 31.70 22.97 -14.07
C LYS A 342 32.91 22.09 -13.70
N LYS A 343 32.68 20.81 -13.39
CA LYS A 343 33.75 19.83 -13.12
C LYS A 343 34.64 19.60 -14.36
N PHE A 344 34.13 19.90 -15.56
CA PHE A 344 34.87 19.87 -16.84
C PHE A 344 35.45 21.23 -17.27
N GLY A 345 35.46 22.25 -16.42
CA GLY A 345 36.15 23.53 -16.70
C GLY A 345 35.49 24.42 -17.76
N MET A 346 34.21 24.20 -18.08
CA MET A 346 33.50 25.07 -19.03
C MET A 346 33.10 26.41 -18.39
N ASN A 347 33.47 27.52 -19.03
CA ASN A 347 33.07 28.86 -18.59
C ASN A 347 31.57 29.14 -18.85
N PHE A 348 31.01 30.11 -18.12
CA PHE A 348 29.58 30.47 -18.15
C PHE A 348 29.08 30.92 -19.53
N VAL A 349 29.94 31.54 -20.33
CA VAL A 349 29.60 32.01 -21.70
C VAL A 349 29.36 30.83 -22.64
N ASN A 350 30.21 29.81 -22.57
CA ASN A 350 30.05 28.57 -23.32
C ASN A 350 28.78 27.80 -22.92
N TYR A 351 28.39 27.88 -21.65
CA TYR A 351 27.12 27.35 -21.14
C TYR A 351 25.90 28.05 -21.75
N VAL A 352 25.86 29.38 -21.76
CA VAL A 352 24.75 30.16 -22.35
C VAL A 352 24.63 29.89 -23.84
N LEU A 353 25.75 29.77 -24.55
CA LEU A 353 25.79 29.44 -25.99
C LEU A 353 25.26 28.02 -26.28
N ILE A 354 25.63 27.02 -25.49
CA ILE A 354 25.12 25.64 -25.66
C ILE A 354 23.64 25.56 -25.29
N MET A 355 23.20 26.20 -24.20
CA MET A 355 21.78 26.23 -23.82
C MET A 355 20.92 26.96 -24.84
N LEU A 356 21.37 28.10 -25.37
CA LEU A 356 20.71 28.78 -26.48
C LEU A 356 20.67 27.90 -27.73
N ALA A 357 21.76 27.20 -28.06
CA ALA A 357 21.80 26.31 -29.23
C ALA A 357 20.84 25.11 -29.11
N LEU A 358 20.74 24.52 -27.92
CA LEU A 358 19.84 23.40 -27.61
C LEU A 358 18.37 23.85 -27.58
N LEU A 359 18.07 25.02 -27.00
CA LEU A 359 16.72 25.58 -26.93
C LEU A 359 16.23 26.10 -28.29
N THR A 360 17.12 26.63 -29.14
CA THR A 360 16.76 27.23 -30.44
C THR A 360 16.99 26.30 -31.64
N LYS A 361 17.45 25.06 -31.42
CA LYS A 361 17.87 24.09 -32.47
C LYS A 361 18.90 24.67 -33.48
N ARG A 362 19.70 25.67 -33.08
CA ARG A 362 20.75 26.27 -33.94
C ARG A 362 22.11 25.59 -33.70
N TRP A 363 22.29 24.43 -34.33
CA TRP A 363 23.47 23.55 -34.19
C TRP A 363 24.81 24.13 -34.70
N LYS A 364 24.81 25.29 -35.38
CA LYS A 364 26.05 25.94 -35.86
C LYS A 364 26.97 26.38 -34.71
N VAL A 365 26.42 26.68 -33.54
CA VAL A 365 27.18 27.09 -32.33
C VAL A 365 28.04 25.94 -31.77
N LEU A 366 27.62 24.69 -31.97
CA LEU A 366 28.39 23.51 -31.52
C LEU A 366 29.68 23.27 -32.31
N LYS A 367 29.87 23.92 -33.47
CA LYS A 367 31.13 23.84 -34.24
C LYS A 367 32.29 24.57 -33.56
N MET A 368 32.04 25.37 -32.54
CA MET A 368 33.06 26.11 -31.78
C MET A 368 33.73 25.27 -30.68
N PHE A 369 33.22 24.06 -30.41
CA PHE A 369 33.74 23.16 -29.36
C PHE A 369 34.55 22.03 -29.96
N ASN A 370 35.63 21.64 -29.27
CA ASN A 370 36.54 20.59 -29.74
C ASN A 370 35.82 19.23 -29.84
N GLY A 371 36.23 18.38 -30.79
CA GLY A 371 35.46 17.20 -31.23
C GLY A 371 35.04 16.22 -30.12
N HIS A 372 35.90 16.02 -29.11
CA HIS A 372 35.64 15.15 -27.96
C HIS A 372 34.53 15.68 -27.04
N VAL A 373 34.52 16.99 -26.78
CA VAL A 373 33.49 17.66 -25.96
C VAL A 373 32.16 17.65 -26.69
N ARG A 374 32.17 17.87 -28.00
CA ARG A 374 30.98 17.85 -28.85
C ARG A 374 30.29 16.49 -28.89
N GLN A 375 31.03 15.38 -29.01
CA GLN A 375 30.44 14.03 -29.05
C GLN A 375 29.81 13.63 -27.72
N ARG A 376 30.45 13.95 -26.58
CA ARG A 376 29.90 13.63 -25.25
C ARG A 376 28.66 14.45 -24.91
N ILE A 377 28.65 15.76 -25.24
CA ILE A 377 27.47 16.60 -25.07
C ILE A 377 26.27 16.06 -25.86
N ILE A 378 26.50 15.56 -27.08
CA ILE A 378 25.43 14.99 -27.92
C ILE A 378 24.89 13.68 -27.34
N GLN A 379 25.75 12.78 -26.85
CA GLN A 379 25.35 11.53 -26.23
C GLN A 379 24.51 11.76 -24.95
N GLU A 380 24.97 12.61 -24.04
CA GLU A 380 24.24 12.89 -22.80
C GLU A 380 22.95 13.68 -23.05
N HIS A 381 22.96 14.65 -23.98
CA HIS A 381 21.76 15.40 -24.33
C HIS A 381 20.65 14.49 -24.87
N HIS A 382 20.98 13.46 -25.65
CA HIS A 382 19.98 12.54 -26.19
C HIS A 382 19.27 11.73 -25.10
N SER A 383 19.98 11.24 -24.09
CA SER A 383 19.38 10.46 -23.00
C SER A 383 18.41 11.32 -22.17
N TYR A 384 18.82 12.53 -21.78
CA TYR A 384 18.02 13.38 -20.89
C TYR A 384 16.95 14.22 -21.62
N SER A 385 17.17 14.63 -22.87
CA SER A 385 16.15 15.37 -23.65
C SER A 385 14.94 14.50 -23.97
N LYS A 386 15.13 13.18 -24.08
CA LYS A 386 14.03 12.23 -24.32
C LYS A 386 13.16 12.11 -23.07
N ALA A 387 13.76 11.93 -21.91
CA ALA A 387 13.09 11.88 -20.60
C ALA A 387 12.27 13.17 -20.30
N ILE A 388 12.84 14.35 -20.59
CA ILE A 388 12.17 15.64 -20.34
C ILE A 388 11.03 15.90 -21.34
N ASN A 389 11.18 15.53 -22.61
CA ASN A 389 10.10 15.71 -23.59
C ASN A 389 8.92 14.77 -23.32
N LEU A 390 9.17 13.58 -22.76
CA LEU A 390 8.14 12.68 -22.26
C LEU A 390 7.37 13.32 -21.08
N LEU A 391 8.08 13.89 -20.10
CA LEU A 391 7.45 14.59 -18.96
C LEU A 391 6.67 15.85 -19.41
N ARG A 392 7.18 16.61 -20.39
CA ARG A 392 6.49 17.80 -20.93
C ARG A 392 5.27 17.49 -21.79
N HIS A 393 5.25 16.36 -22.50
CA HIS A 393 4.07 15.94 -23.26
C HIS A 393 2.97 15.41 -22.33
N GLN A 394 3.32 14.68 -21.28
CA GLN A 394 2.34 14.22 -20.28
C GLN A 394 1.67 15.38 -19.51
N VAL A 395 2.39 16.49 -19.28
CA VAL A 395 1.85 17.71 -18.64
C VAL A 395 1.04 18.60 -19.59
N LYS A 396 1.09 18.37 -20.92
CA LYS A 396 0.32 19.16 -21.91
C LYS A 396 -0.96 18.46 -22.39
N ASP A 397 -1.03 17.16 -22.24
CA ASP A 397 -2.18 16.33 -22.63
C ASP A 397 -3.00 15.85 -21.41
N SER A 398 -2.77 16.44 -20.23
CA SER A 398 -3.63 16.41 -19.04
C SER A 398 -4.06 17.83 -18.68
#